data_AF-A0A6S9FIK4-F1
#
_entry.id   AF-A0A6S9FIK4-F1
#
_cell.length_a   1.000
_cell.length_b   1.000
_cell.length_c   1.000
_cell.angle_alpha   90.00
_cell.angle_beta   90.00
_cell.angle_gamma   90.00
#
_symmetry.space_group_name_H-M   'P 1'
#
loop_
_entity.id
_entity.type
_entity.pdbx_description
1 polymer ?
#
loop_
_entity_poly.entity_id
_entity_poly.type
_entity_poly.pdbx_seq_one_letter_code
_entity_poly.pdbx_strand_id
1 'polypeptide(L)'
;MEEEAPLPTPPQDSGSAPEPQPEGAAADEVAAMFDLSKKKKKKKKKKKDDDEQGDDAPSAASSGSKCTYTYDELLERINDILHDKNPELSEKRRQTIKPPQMMRIGTRKTVWTNFQEICKSMKRNPEHVFQFVVSELGTEGSIDGKQQLVLRGRLYPKYIESLLRKYIVEYVTCQMCRAANTTLTRDQVSRLFFVHCQDCGSSRCVAQIRAGFHAQTRAERRALRK
;
A
#
# COMPACT_ATOMS: atom_id res chain seq x y z
N MET A 1 66.69 36.93 -21.44
CA MET A 1 67.07 35.51 -21.38
C MET A 1 66.69 35.09 -19.97
N GLU A 2 65.51 34.54 -19.71
CA GLU A 2 64.86 33.43 -20.39
C GLU A 2 63.40 33.69 -20.75
N GLU A 3 62.89 32.77 -21.55
CA GLU A 3 61.76 32.83 -22.48
C GLU A 3 60.52 32.10 -21.90
N GLU A 4 59.35 32.45 -22.46
CA GLU A 4 58.10 31.68 -22.63
C GLU A 4 57.69 30.51 -21.70
N ALA A 5 56.46 30.59 -21.15
CA ALA A 5 55.31 29.85 -21.70
C ALA A 5 53.97 30.30 -21.05
N PRO A 6 52.92 30.63 -21.83
CA PRO A 6 51.60 31.01 -21.32
C PRO A 6 50.68 29.81 -21.06
N LEU A 7 49.87 29.91 -20.00
CA LEU A 7 48.79 28.97 -19.67
C LEU A 7 47.57 29.18 -20.60
N PRO A 8 46.88 28.12 -21.04
CA PRO A 8 45.73 28.22 -21.93
C PRO A 8 44.47 28.69 -21.19
N THR A 9 43.80 29.72 -21.75
CA THR A 9 42.48 30.20 -21.35
C THR A 9 41.36 29.24 -21.78
N PRO A 10 40.36 28.97 -20.93
CA PRO A 10 39.18 28.18 -21.31
C PRO A 10 38.22 28.98 -22.22
N PRO A 11 37.48 28.30 -23.13
CA PRO A 11 36.64 28.94 -24.12
C PRO A 11 35.35 29.52 -23.51
N GLN A 12 34.93 30.65 -24.06
CA GLN A 12 33.65 31.30 -23.80
C GLN A 12 32.52 30.50 -24.43
N ASP A 13 31.59 29.99 -23.62
CA ASP A 13 30.30 29.50 -24.10
C ASP A 13 29.23 30.54 -23.83
N SER A 14 28.60 30.97 -24.93
CA SER A 14 27.52 31.94 -24.98
C SER A 14 26.26 31.17 -25.36
N GLY A 15 25.44 30.86 -24.34
CA GLY A 15 24.18 30.15 -24.51
C GLY A 15 23.10 30.82 -23.68
N SER A 16 22.35 31.70 -24.31
CA SER A 16 21.26 32.50 -23.73
C SER A 16 20.18 31.66 -23.05
N ALA A 17 19.77 32.11 -21.86
CA ALA A 17 18.53 31.74 -21.22
C ALA A 17 17.31 32.30 -21.99
N PRO A 18 16.22 31.54 -22.16
CA PRO A 18 14.94 32.10 -22.56
C PRO A 18 14.06 32.38 -21.32
N GLU A 19 13.65 33.64 -21.18
CA GLU A 19 12.54 34.07 -20.31
C GLU A 19 11.17 33.73 -20.93
N PRO A 20 10.09 33.69 -20.10
CA PRO A 20 8.83 33.02 -20.42
C PRO A 20 7.79 33.95 -21.06
N GLN A 21 6.91 33.38 -21.89
CA GLN A 21 5.62 33.98 -22.26
C GLN A 21 4.48 32.95 -22.29
N PRO A 22 3.22 33.40 -22.13
CA PRO A 22 2.13 32.62 -21.54
C PRO A 22 1.02 32.27 -22.54
N GLU A 23 0.40 31.10 -22.41
CA GLU A 23 -0.87 30.81 -23.08
C GLU A 23 -1.59 29.61 -22.47
N GLY A 24 -2.71 29.90 -21.80
CA GLY A 24 -3.67 28.91 -21.35
C GLY A 24 -4.64 28.56 -22.47
N ALA A 25 -4.68 27.31 -22.87
CA ALA A 25 -5.73 26.70 -23.69
C ALA A 25 -5.55 25.17 -23.71
N ALA A 26 -5.79 24.49 -22.58
CA ALA A 26 -5.69 23.03 -22.52
C ALA A 26 -6.66 22.39 -21.51
N ALA A 27 -7.87 22.95 -21.37
CA ALA A 27 -8.86 22.46 -20.39
C ALA A 27 -10.21 22.01 -20.98
N ASP A 28 -10.44 22.11 -22.29
CA ASP A 28 -11.79 21.90 -22.84
C ASP A 28 -11.99 20.60 -23.66
N GLU A 29 -10.94 19.88 -24.05
CA GLU A 29 -11.10 18.68 -24.91
C GLU A 29 -11.20 17.34 -24.17
N VAL A 30 -10.98 17.29 -22.85
CA VAL A 30 -11.05 16.03 -22.07
C VAL A 30 -12.39 15.83 -21.34
N ALA A 31 -13.32 16.79 -21.45
CA ALA A 31 -14.66 16.71 -20.86
C ALA A 31 -15.72 16.11 -21.80
N ALA A 32 -15.44 16.00 -23.10
CA ALA A 32 -16.42 15.57 -24.11
C ALA A 32 -16.44 14.06 -24.42
N MET A 33 -15.58 13.24 -23.78
CA MET A 33 -15.45 11.81 -24.10
C MET A 33 -16.05 10.84 -23.06
N PHE A 34 -16.79 11.33 -22.06
CA PHE A 34 -17.35 10.49 -20.99
C PHE A 34 -18.84 10.76 -20.70
N ASP A 35 -19.70 10.60 -21.71
CA ASP A 35 -21.16 10.53 -21.52
C ASP A 35 -21.77 9.32 -22.26
N LEU A 36 -21.58 8.13 -21.68
CA LEU A 36 -22.35 6.93 -21.99
C LEU A 36 -23.29 6.65 -20.81
N SER A 37 -24.49 7.23 -20.84
CA SER A 37 -25.55 6.84 -19.93
C SER A 37 -26.97 6.97 -20.51
N LYS A 38 -27.55 5.79 -20.72
CA LYS A 38 -28.98 5.42 -20.58
C LYS A 38 -29.93 5.70 -21.76
N LYS A 39 -30.32 4.60 -22.43
CA LYS A 39 -31.74 4.21 -22.47
C LYS A 39 -31.97 2.70 -22.59
N LYS A 40 -32.11 2.07 -21.42
CA LYS A 40 -32.78 0.79 -21.17
C LYS A 40 -34.20 0.85 -21.77
N LYS A 41 -34.54 -0.04 -22.71
CA LYS A 41 -35.94 -0.29 -23.11
C LYS A 41 -36.32 -1.74 -22.83
N LYS A 42 -37.31 -1.86 -21.93
CA LYS A 42 -37.97 -3.05 -21.39
C LYS A 42 -38.82 -3.73 -22.47
N LYS A 43 -38.70 -5.05 -22.68
CA LYS A 43 -39.78 -5.87 -23.27
C LYS A 43 -39.78 -7.29 -22.70
N LYS A 44 -40.99 -7.82 -22.56
CA LYS A 44 -41.48 -8.90 -21.70
C LYS A 44 -41.84 -10.13 -22.55
N LYS A 45 -41.48 -11.32 -22.04
CA LYS A 45 -42.12 -12.65 -22.15
C LYS A 45 -42.21 -13.35 -23.53
N LYS A 46 -41.62 -14.55 -23.63
CA LYS A 46 -42.33 -15.78 -24.03
C LYS A 46 -41.62 -17.04 -23.48
N LYS A 47 -42.39 -17.82 -22.73
CA LYS A 47 -42.10 -19.18 -22.27
C LYS A 47 -42.33 -20.12 -23.46
N LYS A 48 -41.40 -21.00 -23.77
CA LYS A 48 -41.63 -22.16 -24.63
C LYS A 48 -40.98 -23.36 -23.94
N ASP A 49 -41.84 -24.17 -23.33
CA ASP A 49 -41.58 -25.56 -22.99
C ASP A 49 -41.26 -26.31 -24.30
N ASP A 50 -40.15 -27.03 -24.32
CA ASP A 50 -39.91 -28.13 -25.26
C ASP A 50 -39.31 -29.26 -24.41
N ASP A 51 -40.10 -30.32 -24.34
CA ASP A 51 -39.90 -31.55 -23.61
C ASP A 51 -39.18 -32.50 -24.58
N GLU A 52 -37.94 -32.89 -24.27
CA GLU A 52 -37.38 -34.14 -24.78
C GLU A 52 -36.72 -34.89 -23.62
N GLN A 53 -37.50 -35.86 -23.16
CA GLN A 53 -37.13 -37.08 -22.48
C GLN A 53 -35.91 -37.75 -23.16
N GLY A 54 -34.84 -37.96 -22.38
CA GLY A 54 -33.69 -38.76 -22.77
C GLY A 54 -33.25 -39.58 -21.56
N ASP A 55 -33.77 -40.79 -21.49
CA ASP A 55 -33.52 -41.78 -20.45
C ASP A 55 -32.15 -42.43 -20.70
N ASP A 56 -31.27 -42.44 -19.70
CA ASP A 56 -30.36 -43.58 -19.51
C ASP A 56 -30.00 -43.71 -18.03
N ALA A 57 -30.48 -44.79 -17.44
CA ALA A 57 -30.21 -45.23 -16.08
C ALA A 57 -28.96 -46.14 -16.05
N PRO A 58 -28.37 -46.42 -14.88
CA PRO A 58 -26.92 -46.51 -14.69
C PRO A 58 -26.33 -47.87 -15.08
N SER A 59 -25.19 -47.85 -15.76
CA SER A 59 -24.32 -49.02 -15.92
C SER A 59 -23.22 -49.01 -14.85
N ALA A 60 -23.14 -50.13 -14.14
CA ALA A 60 -22.22 -50.39 -13.04
C ALA A 60 -20.75 -50.49 -13.49
N ALA A 61 -19.87 -50.04 -12.58
CA ALA A 61 -18.50 -50.49 -12.37
C ALA A 61 -17.61 -50.70 -13.62
N SER A 62 -16.94 -49.62 -14.03
CA SER A 62 -15.73 -49.72 -14.87
C SER A 62 -14.54 -49.03 -14.19
N SER A 63 -13.61 -49.89 -13.78
CA SER A 63 -12.23 -49.61 -13.42
C SER A 63 -11.59 -48.54 -14.30
N GLY A 64 -11.09 -47.46 -13.68
CA GLY A 64 -10.15 -46.53 -14.31
C GLY A 64 -10.74 -45.62 -15.41
N SER A 65 -11.94 -45.07 -15.20
CA SER A 65 -12.53 -44.10 -16.13
C SER A 65 -11.72 -42.79 -16.12
N LYS A 66 -10.95 -42.57 -17.19
CA LYS A 66 -10.28 -41.31 -17.49
C LYS A 66 -11.36 -40.23 -17.67
N CYS A 67 -11.71 -39.59 -16.56
CA CYS A 67 -12.83 -38.65 -16.46
C CYS A 67 -12.63 -37.51 -17.46
N THR A 68 -13.49 -37.43 -18.46
CA THR A 68 -13.62 -36.31 -19.38
C THR A 68 -14.36 -35.17 -18.67
N TYR A 69 -13.72 -34.58 -17.65
CA TYR A 69 -14.27 -33.41 -17.00
C TYR A 69 -14.29 -32.22 -17.98
N THR A 70 -15.42 -31.52 -18.08
CA THR A 70 -15.52 -30.31 -18.91
C THR A 70 -14.91 -29.11 -18.18
N TYR A 71 -14.29 -28.17 -18.89
CA TYR A 71 -13.59 -27.03 -18.28
C TYR A 71 -14.44 -26.30 -17.22
N ASP A 72 -15.74 -26.12 -17.52
CA ASP A 72 -16.69 -25.42 -16.66
C ASP A 72 -16.92 -26.16 -15.34
N GLU A 73 -17.02 -27.50 -15.35
CA GLU A 73 -17.18 -28.31 -14.13
C GLU A 73 -15.93 -28.29 -13.25
N LEU A 74 -14.71 -28.25 -13.83
CA LEU A 74 -13.49 -28.07 -13.03
C LEU A 74 -13.43 -26.66 -12.42
N LEU A 75 -13.87 -25.66 -13.17
CA LEU A 75 -13.84 -24.27 -12.74
C LEU A 75 -14.80 -24.04 -11.57
N GLU A 76 -16.03 -24.57 -11.65
CA GLU A 76 -17.00 -24.54 -10.55
C GLU A 76 -16.44 -25.24 -9.30
N ARG A 77 -15.88 -26.44 -9.46
CA ARG A 77 -15.26 -27.16 -8.34
C ARG A 77 -14.12 -26.36 -7.69
N ILE A 78 -13.28 -25.69 -8.47
CA ILE A 78 -12.19 -24.86 -7.92
C ILE A 78 -12.75 -23.64 -7.20
N ASN A 79 -13.80 -23.00 -7.73
CA ASN A 79 -14.44 -21.87 -7.06
C ASN A 79 -15.06 -22.29 -5.73
N ASP A 80 -15.74 -23.44 -5.67
CA ASP A 80 -16.30 -23.96 -4.42
C ASP A 80 -15.20 -24.20 -3.39
N ILE A 81 -14.11 -24.88 -3.79
CA ILE A 81 -12.95 -25.10 -2.92
C ILE A 81 -12.32 -23.77 -2.46
N LEU A 82 -12.29 -22.75 -3.32
CA LEU A 82 -11.72 -21.44 -3.00
C LEU A 82 -12.60 -20.68 -2.00
N HIS A 83 -13.92 -20.76 -2.15
CA HIS A 83 -14.89 -20.21 -1.21
C HIS A 83 -14.83 -20.90 0.15
N ASP A 84 -14.70 -22.24 0.18
CA ASP A 84 -14.63 -23.02 1.41
C ASP A 84 -13.32 -22.78 2.18
N LYS A 85 -12.19 -22.71 1.47
CA LYS A 85 -10.87 -22.55 2.10
C LYS A 85 -10.55 -21.10 2.48
N ASN A 86 -11.02 -20.13 1.69
CA ASN A 86 -10.70 -18.72 1.89
C ASN A 86 -11.95 -17.83 1.77
N PRO A 87 -12.91 -17.93 2.71
CA PRO A 87 -14.12 -17.09 2.69
C PRO A 87 -13.79 -15.59 2.80
N GLU A 88 -12.69 -15.22 3.48
CA GLU A 88 -12.21 -13.82 3.56
C GLU A 88 -11.69 -13.26 2.23
N LEU A 89 -11.31 -14.11 1.27
CA LEU A 89 -10.83 -13.64 -0.04
C LEU A 89 -12.01 -13.38 -1.00
N SER A 90 -13.09 -14.14 -0.83
CA SER A 90 -14.31 -14.01 -1.62
C SER A 90 -15.07 -12.71 -1.29
N GLU A 91 -15.24 -12.42 -0.01
CA GLU A 91 -15.74 -11.12 0.44
C GLU A 91 -14.56 -10.19 0.67
N LYS A 92 -14.27 -9.28 -0.27
CA LYS A 92 -13.25 -8.22 -0.13
C LYS A 92 -13.53 -7.29 1.08
N ARG A 93 -13.32 -7.77 2.30
CA ARG A 93 -13.44 -6.99 3.53
C ARG A 93 -12.17 -6.17 3.66
N ARG A 94 -12.24 -4.92 3.21
CA ARG A 94 -11.22 -3.93 3.54
C ARG A 94 -11.25 -3.73 5.05
N GLN A 95 -10.16 -4.09 5.73
CA GLN A 95 -10.01 -3.80 7.15
C GLN A 95 -10.17 -2.29 7.36
N THR A 96 -11.25 -1.91 8.05
CA THR A 96 -11.53 -0.52 8.36
C THR A 96 -10.67 -0.14 9.57
N ILE A 97 -9.55 0.53 9.29
CA ILE A 97 -8.65 1.01 10.35
C ILE A 97 -9.33 2.21 11.02
N LYS A 98 -9.42 2.17 12.35
CA LYS A 98 -9.98 3.27 13.14
C LYS A 98 -9.17 4.56 12.89
N PRO A 99 -9.82 5.73 12.86
CA PRO A 99 -9.10 6.99 12.68
C PRO A 99 -8.11 7.22 13.84
N PRO A 100 -6.91 7.77 13.56
CA PRO A 100 -5.91 8.03 14.59
C PRO A 100 -6.36 9.13 15.54
N GLN A 101 -6.40 8.82 16.84
CA GLN A 101 -6.69 9.79 17.88
C GLN A 101 -5.40 10.42 18.40
N MET A 102 -5.27 11.74 18.20
CA MET A 102 -4.11 12.49 18.66
C MET A 102 -4.51 13.56 19.66
N MET A 103 -3.75 13.63 20.75
CA MET A 103 -3.89 14.61 21.82
C MET A 103 -2.61 15.42 21.91
N ARG A 104 -2.72 16.74 22.11
CA ARG A 104 -1.55 17.60 22.30
C ARG A 104 -1.26 17.72 23.79
N ILE A 105 -0.03 17.41 24.18
CA ILE A 105 0.43 17.63 25.56
C ILE A 105 1.39 18.83 25.53
N GLY A 106 0.86 20.01 25.83
CA GLY A 106 1.59 21.27 25.76
C GLY A 106 1.90 21.72 24.34
N THR A 107 2.95 22.53 24.18
CA THR A 107 3.26 23.24 22.92
C THR A 107 4.15 22.45 21.95
N ARG A 108 4.97 21.53 22.47
CA ARG A 108 6.03 20.84 21.70
C ARG A 108 5.93 19.32 21.71
N LYS A 109 4.90 18.74 22.31
CA LYS A 109 4.71 17.28 22.35
C LYS A 109 3.31 16.92 21.87
N THR A 110 3.22 15.94 20.98
CA THR A 110 1.96 15.37 20.51
C THR A 110 1.94 13.91 20.91
N VAL A 111 0.82 13.44 21.47
CA VAL A 111 0.62 12.07 21.90
C VAL A 111 -0.43 11.41 21.03
N TRP A 112 -0.12 10.24 20.52
CA TRP A 112 -1.03 9.39 19.79
C TRP A 112 -1.48 8.27 20.73
N THR A 113 -2.75 8.36 21.15
CA THR A 113 -3.33 7.45 22.15
C THR A 113 -3.64 6.08 21.54
N ASN A 114 -4.21 6.07 20.33
CA ASN A 114 -4.67 4.86 19.63
C ASN A 114 -3.57 4.17 18.80
N PHE A 115 -2.30 4.27 19.19
CA PHE A 115 -1.21 3.69 18.39
C PHE A 115 -1.27 2.16 18.39
N GLN A 116 -1.40 1.56 19.57
CA GLN A 116 -1.38 0.11 19.72
C GLN A 116 -2.57 -0.58 19.03
N GLU A 117 -3.80 -0.04 19.12
CA GLU A 117 -4.94 -0.71 18.48
C GLU A 117 -4.80 -0.68 16.96
N ILE A 118 -4.22 0.39 16.41
CA ILE A 118 -3.94 0.49 14.97
C ILE A 118 -2.86 -0.53 14.56
N CYS A 119 -1.78 -0.67 15.34
CA CYS A 119 -0.77 -1.71 15.09
C CYS A 119 -1.38 -3.12 15.15
N LYS A 120 -2.27 -3.38 16.12
CA LYS A 120 -2.99 -4.66 16.26
C LYS A 120 -3.96 -4.90 15.11
N SER A 121 -4.71 -3.89 14.68
CA SER A 121 -5.65 -4.03 13.56
C SER A 121 -4.94 -4.40 12.26
N MET A 122 -3.74 -3.86 12.04
CA MET A 122 -2.91 -4.17 10.87
C MET A 122 -2.05 -5.43 11.03
N LYS A 123 -2.09 -6.11 12.20
CA LYS A 123 -1.23 -7.26 12.54
C LYS A 123 0.26 -6.94 12.32
N ARG A 124 0.73 -5.81 12.86
CA ARG A 124 2.13 -5.35 12.71
C ARG A 124 2.80 -5.08 14.06
N ASN A 125 4.11 -5.29 14.09
CA ASN A 125 4.93 -4.98 15.26
C ASN A 125 4.97 -3.46 15.48
N PRO A 126 4.70 -2.98 16.71
CA PRO A 126 4.65 -1.55 17.01
C PRO A 126 6.01 -0.88 16.79
N GLU A 127 7.11 -1.59 17.04
CA GLU A 127 8.48 -1.08 16.84
C GLU A 127 8.76 -0.74 15.37
N HIS A 128 8.30 -1.56 14.43
CA HIS A 128 8.50 -1.30 13.00
C HIS A 128 7.70 -0.08 12.53
N VAL A 129 6.44 0.04 12.97
CA VAL A 129 5.60 1.20 12.66
C VAL A 129 6.20 2.47 13.27
N PHE A 130 6.71 2.38 14.50
CA PHE A 130 7.38 3.47 15.19
C PHE A 130 8.60 3.97 14.41
N GLN A 131 9.50 3.07 13.99
CA GLN A 131 10.67 3.42 13.18
C GLN A 131 10.29 4.11 11.87
N PHE A 132 9.22 3.63 11.21
CA PHE A 132 8.71 4.25 9.98
C PHE A 132 8.20 5.67 10.23
N VAL A 133 7.38 5.85 11.26
CA VAL A 133 6.80 7.16 11.60
C VAL A 133 7.88 8.17 11.96
N VAL A 134 8.84 7.80 12.80
CA VAL A 134 9.97 8.68 13.19
C VAL A 134 10.82 9.05 11.97
N SER A 135 11.08 8.09 11.07
CA SER A 135 11.91 8.32 9.88
C SER A 135 11.23 9.23 8.85
N GLU A 136 9.93 9.06 8.60
CA GLU A 136 9.19 9.91 7.67
C GLU A 136 8.92 11.31 8.24
N LEU A 137 8.67 11.42 9.55
CA LEU A 137 8.47 12.71 10.21
C LEU A 137 9.77 13.50 10.43
N GLY A 138 10.91 12.80 10.47
CA GLY A 138 12.20 13.39 10.86
C GLY A 138 12.21 13.88 12.31
N THR A 139 11.36 13.32 13.17
CA THR A 139 11.20 13.73 14.58
C THR A 139 11.58 12.62 15.52
N GLU A 140 12.15 12.96 16.67
CA GLU A 140 12.33 11.99 17.76
C GLU A 140 11.01 11.69 18.47
N GLY A 141 10.81 10.42 18.83
CA GLY A 141 9.67 9.96 19.59
C GLY A 141 10.05 8.86 20.56
N SER A 142 9.13 8.54 21.46
CA SER A 142 9.26 7.42 22.40
C SER A 142 7.91 6.76 22.60
N ILE A 143 7.91 5.43 22.74
CA ILE A 143 6.72 4.66 23.12
C ILE A 143 6.60 4.74 24.64
N ASP A 144 5.47 5.25 25.13
CA ASP A 144 5.15 5.30 26.56
C ASP A 144 4.71 3.93 27.09
N GLY A 145 4.78 3.72 28.42
CA GLY A 145 4.35 2.46 29.07
C GLY A 145 2.88 2.13 28.83
N LYS A 146 2.04 3.13 28.55
CA LYS A 146 0.63 2.96 28.14
C LYS A 146 0.46 2.56 26.67
N GLN A 147 1.54 2.23 25.96
CA GLN A 147 1.58 1.91 24.52
C GLN A 147 1.04 3.05 23.64
N GLN A 148 1.21 4.29 24.13
CA GLN A 148 0.92 5.51 23.39
C GLN A 148 2.22 6.05 22.79
N LEU A 149 2.15 6.60 21.59
CA LEU A 149 3.32 7.15 20.92
C LEU A 149 3.45 8.65 21.23
N VAL A 150 4.55 9.03 21.87
CA VAL A 150 4.87 10.44 22.16
C VAL A 150 5.85 10.93 21.10
N LEU A 151 5.45 11.96 20.35
CA LEU A 151 6.26 12.58 19.30
C LEU A 151 6.64 14.01 19.72
N ARG A 152 7.89 14.39 19.44
CA ARG A 152 8.32 15.77 19.56
C ARG A 152 7.82 16.58 18.36
N GLY A 153 7.17 17.70 18.64
CA GLY A 153 6.70 18.65 17.64
C GLY A 153 5.18 18.86 17.63
N ARG A 154 4.77 19.79 16.77
CA ARG A 154 3.36 20.12 16.50
C ARG A 154 2.91 19.33 15.28
N LEU A 155 2.16 18.26 15.51
CA LEU A 155 1.64 17.41 14.45
C LEU A 155 0.14 17.61 14.27
N TYR A 156 -0.30 17.48 13.02
CA TYR A 156 -1.70 17.55 12.63
C TYR A 156 -2.19 16.15 12.23
N PRO A 157 -3.42 15.76 12.63
CA PRO A 157 -3.93 14.40 12.39
C PRO A 157 -3.97 14.04 10.91
N LYS A 158 -4.31 15.00 10.05
CA LYS A 158 -4.29 14.84 8.59
C LYS A 158 -2.95 14.34 8.05
N TYR A 159 -1.84 14.77 8.63
CA TYR A 159 -0.52 14.36 8.16
C TYR A 159 -0.21 12.91 8.56
N ILE A 160 -0.58 12.52 9.78
CA ILE A 160 -0.44 11.14 10.25
C ILE A 160 -1.32 10.18 9.46
N GLU A 161 -2.54 10.59 9.10
CA GLU A 161 -3.42 9.81 8.23
C GLU A 161 -2.77 9.53 6.86
N SER A 162 -2.16 10.54 6.24
CA SER A 162 -1.44 10.38 4.97
C SER A 162 -0.25 9.43 5.10
N LEU A 163 0.53 9.54 6.19
CA LEU A 163 1.65 8.63 6.46
C LEU A 163 1.19 7.19 6.69
N LEU A 164 0.11 7.00 7.44
CA LEU A 164 -0.49 5.68 7.65
C LEU A 164 -0.94 5.05 6.33
N ARG A 165 -1.57 5.82 5.45
CA ARG A 165 -1.98 5.33 4.11
C ARG A 165 -0.77 4.86 3.31
N LYS A 166 0.33 5.62 3.33
CA LYS A 166 1.59 5.25 2.67
C LYS A 166 2.16 3.95 3.25
N TYR A 167 2.17 3.82 4.57
CA TYR A 167 2.61 2.60 5.26
C TYR A 167 1.78 1.37 4.90
N ILE A 168 0.45 1.52 4.85
CA ILE A 168 -0.47 0.42 4.51
C ILE A 168 -0.17 -0.11 3.11
N VAL A 169 -0.04 0.79 2.13
CA VAL A 169 0.23 0.41 0.73
C VAL A 169 1.57 -0.32 0.60
N GLU A 170 2.59 0.12 1.33
CA GLU A 170 3.94 -0.41 1.13
C GLU A 170 4.26 -1.66 1.96
N TYR A 171 3.76 -1.75 3.20
CA TYR A 171 4.15 -2.77 4.18
C TYR A 171 3.01 -3.69 4.65
N VAL A 172 1.74 -3.36 4.38
CA VAL A 172 0.58 -4.14 4.85
C VAL A 172 -0.14 -4.83 3.69
N THR A 173 -0.45 -4.11 2.61
CA THR A 173 -1.17 -4.68 1.48
C THR A 173 -0.26 -5.55 0.62
N CYS A 174 -0.74 -6.73 0.26
CA CYS A 174 -0.10 -7.55 -0.75
C CYS A 174 -0.29 -6.95 -2.16
N GLN A 175 0.77 -6.89 -2.97
CA GLN A 175 0.68 -6.33 -4.32
C GLN A 175 -0.12 -7.22 -5.30
N MET A 176 -0.19 -8.52 -5.03
CA MET A 176 -0.85 -9.50 -5.89
C MET A 176 -2.37 -9.55 -5.65
N CYS A 177 -2.77 -9.81 -4.40
CA CYS A 177 -4.18 -10.00 -4.03
C CYS A 177 -4.83 -8.78 -3.35
N ARG A 178 -4.05 -7.74 -3.01
CA ARG A 178 -4.51 -6.54 -2.26
C ARG A 178 -5.14 -6.83 -0.90
N ALA A 179 -4.97 -8.04 -0.37
CA ALA A 179 -5.41 -8.39 0.95
C ALA A 179 -4.48 -7.81 2.03
N ALA A 180 -5.03 -7.60 3.22
CA ALA A 180 -4.31 -7.09 4.40
C ALA A 180 -3.82 -8.21 5.33
N ASN A 181 -4.12 -9.48 5.02
CA ASN A 181 -3.64 -10.64 5.77
C ASN A 181 -2.23 -11.01 5.34
N THR A 182 -1.27 -10.24 5.82
CA THR A 182 0.15 -10.46 5.56
C THR A 182 0.92 -10.42 6.87
N THR A 183 2.06 -11.09 6.95
CA THR A 183 3.00 -11.09 8.08
C THR A 183 4.32 -10.45 7.65
N LEU A 184 4.97 -9.72 8.56
CA LEU A 184 6.26 -9.08 8.31
C LEU A 184 7.33 -9.80 9.12
N THR A 185 8.30 -10.40 8.43
CA THR A 185 9.41 -11.14 9.02
C THR A 185 10.73 -10.45 8.69
N ARG A 186 11.64 -10.37 9.65
CA ARG A 186 13.01 -9.89 9.41
C ARG A 186 13.91 -11.09 9.18
N ASP A 187 14.53 -11.16 8.01
CA ASP A 187 15.52 -12.19 7.74
C ASP A 187 16.85 -11.83 8.44
N GLN A 188 17.44 -12.80 9.14
CA GLN A 188 18.67 -12.58 9.90
C GLN A 188 19.89 -12.50 8.99
N VAL A 189 19.88 -13.22 7.86
CA VAL A 189 21.02 -13.30 6.94
C VAL A 189 21.11 -12.04 6.08
N SER A 190 20.04 -11.72 5.35
CA SER A 190 20.01 -10.54 4.48
C SER A 190 19.76 -9.22 5.23
N ARG A 191 19.30 -9.29 6.49
CA ARG A 191 18.81 -8.14 7.28
C ARG A 191 17.64 -7.39 6.64
N LEU A 192 17.08 -7.92 5.55
CA LEU A 192 15.94 -7.34 4.85
C LEU A 192 14.63 -7.76 5.53
N PHE A 193 13.59 -6.97 5.29
CA PHE A 193 12.24 -7.29 5.72
C PHE A 193 11.51 -7.99 4.58
N PHE A 194 10.78 -9.05 4.91
CA PHE A 194 9.95 -9.81 3.98
C PHE A 194 8.49 -9.73 4.43
N VAL A 195 7.62 -9.37 3.49
CA VAL A 195 6.18 -9.46 3.67
C VAL A 195 5.72 -10.78 3.05
N HIS A 196 5.14 -11.64 3.88
CA HIS A 196 4.56 -12.91 3.48
C HIS A 196 3.03 -12.81 3.52
N CYS A 197 2.36 -13.15 2.43
CA CYS A 197 0.90 -13.14 2.39
C CYS A 197 0.34 -14.50 2.78
N GLN A 198 -0.62 -14.52 3.72
CA GLN A 198 -1.25 -15.76 4.15
C GLN A 198 -2.31 -16.26 3.16
N ASP A 199 -2.93 -15.37 2.39
CA ASP A 199 -4.01 -15.76 1.47
C ASP A 199 -3.46 -16.33 0.15
N CYS A 200 -2.41 -15.71 -0.42
CA CYS A 200 -1.83 -16.12 -1.71
C CYS A 200 -0.45 -16.78 -1.62
N GLY A 201 0.15 -16.85 -0.42
CA GLY A 201 1.49 -17.42 -0.21
C GLY A 201 2.65 -16.61 -0.81
N SER A 202 2.37 -15.48 -1.47
CA SER A 202 3.41 -14.67 -2.09
C SER A 202 4.34 -14.08 -1.03
N SER A 203 5.64 -14.12 -1.29
CA SER A 203 6.65 -13.49 -0.45
C SER A 203 7.33 -12.36 -1.22
N ARG A 204 7.41 -11.18 -0.61
CA ARG A 204 8.01 -9.98 -1.20
C ARG A 204 9.05 -9.40 -0.25
N CYS A 205 10.20 -9.00 -0.80
CA CYS A 205 11.15 -8.15 -0.09
C CYS A 205 10.63 -6.70 -0.07
N VAL A 206 10.65 -6.06 1.09
CA VAL A 206 10.30 -4.63 1.24
C VAL A 206 11.54 -3.79 1.51
N ALA A 207 11.46 -2.51 1.15
CA ALA A 207 12.53 -1.56 1.41
C ALA A 207 12.79 -1.47 2.92
N GLN A 208 14.06 -1.38 3.29
CA GLN A 208 14.41 -1.07 4.67
C GLN A 208 14.06 0.39 4.97
N ILE A 209 13.54 0.63 6.17
CA ILE A 209 13.32 1.97 6.68
C ILE A 209 14.69 2.62 6.85
N ARG A 210 15.05 3.51 5.92
CA ARG A 210 16.25 4.32 6.01
C ARG A 210 15.94 5.54 6.87
N ALA A 211 16.43 5.54 8.11
CA ALA A 211 16.45 6.76 8.89
C ALA A 211 17.39 7.76 8.19
N GLY A 212 16.80 8.85 7.68
CA GLY A 212 17.57 9.94 7.06
C GLY A 212 18.46 10.66 8.07
N PHE A 213 19.29 11.59 7.58
CA PHE A 213 20.12 12.44 8.43
C PHE A 213 19.26 13.29 9.37
N HIS A 214 19.45 13.14 10.68
CA HIS A 214 18.75 13.94 11.69
C HIS A 214 19.56 15.18 12.05
N ALA A 215 19.06 16.35 11.68
CA ALA A 215 19.72 17.61 11.99
C ALA A 215 19.49 18.00 13.46
N GLN A 216 20.57 18.03 14.25
CA GLN A 216 20.51 18.46 15.65
C GLN A 216 19.97 19.89 15.74
N THR A 217 18.87 20.05 16.47
CA THR A 217 18.26 21.35 16.67
C THR A 217 19.18 22.23 17.52
N ARG A 218 19.01 23.56 17.42
CA ARG A 218 19.76 24.53 18.26
C ARG A 218 19.54 24.27 19.77
N ALA A 219 18.37 23.74 20.15
CA ALA A 219 18.05 23.39 21.52
C ALA A 219 18.85 22.17 21.99
N GLU A 220 18.94 21.11 21.19
CA GLU A 220 19.73 19.91 21.50
C GLU A 220 21.22 20.23 21.59
N ARG A 221 21.76 21.02 20.64
CA ARG A 221 23.16 21.49 20.72
C ARG A 221 23.45 22.32 21.97
N ARG A 222 22.44 23.04 22.51
CA ARG A 222 22.59 23.80 23.77
C ARG A 222 22.52 22.88 24.99
N ALA A 223 21.70 21.83 24.95
CA ALA A 223 21.60 20.83 26.02
C ALA A 223 22.87 19.98 26.12
N LEU A 224 23.48 19.60 25.00
CA LEU A 224 24.73 18.81 24.97
C LEU A 224 25.96 19.56 25.52
N ARG A 225 25.91 20.89 25.56
CA ARG A 225 27.01 21.74 26.05
C ARG A 225 26.91 22.03 27.56
N LYS A 226 25.86 21.56 28.22
CA LYS A 226 25.54 21.88 29.61
C LYS A 226 25.67 20.62 30.46
#